data_AF-A0A535KXH7-F1
#
_entry.id   AF-A0A535KXH7-F1
#
_cell.length_a   1.000
_cell.length_b   1.000
_cell.length_c   1.000
_cell.angle_alpha   90.00
_cell.angle_beta   90.00
_cell.angle_gamma   90.00
#
_symmetry.space_group_name_H-M   'P 1'
#
loop_
_entity.id
_entity.type
_entity.pdbx_description
1 polymer ?
#
loop_
_entity_poly.entity_id
_entity_poly.type
_entity_poly.pdbx_seq_one_letter_code
_entity_poly.pdbx_strand_id
1 'polypeptide(L)'
;MNAGNDPAAWQNFYIMIGTANAAITGLLFVALSMHLKQILAHAVYKPRAIVVLVILTTQIVISAIVLAPQPRDLMGWEILILNVFFLGLNVRYRAPARITTGSALTLAIRVIYLLAAVSLITGVGGGFYILGGILTLTVVR
;
A
#
# COMPACT_ATOMS: atom_id res chain seq x y z
N MET A 1 18.94 9.00 -17.89
CA MET A 1 18.14 8.90 -16.65
C MET A 1 18.00 7.42 -16.32
N ASN A 2 18.32 6.99 -15.10
CA ASN A 2 18.18 5.58 -14.72
C ASN A 2 16.70 5.25 -14.54
N ALA A 3 16.21 4.16 -15.14
CA ALA A 3 14.80 3.77 -15.11
C ALA A 3 14.21 3.68 -13.68
N GLY A 4 15.04 3.43 -12.66
CA GLY A 4 14.62 3.39 -11.26
C GLY A 4 14.12 4.70 -10.67
N ASN A 5 14.34 5.85 -11.34
CA ASN A 5 13.93 7.18 -10.86
C ASN A 5 13.07 7.94 -11.88
N ASP A 6 12.73 7.30 -12.99
CA ASP A 6 11.91 7.89 -14.06
C ASP A 6 10.47 7.38 -13.95
N PRO A 7 9.50 8.22 -13.55
CA PRO A 7 8.09 7.81 -13.43
C PRO A 7 7.51 7.26 -14.75
N ALA A 8 7.94 7.81 -15.89
CA ALA A 8 7.40 7.42 -17.19
C ALA A 8 7.70 5.96 -17.52
N ALA A 9 8.88 5.47 -17.13
CA ALA A 9 9.28 4.07 -17.32
C ALA A 9 8.38 3.07 -16.56
N TRP A 10 7.68 3.51 -15.52
CA TRP A 10 6.86 2.66 -14.66
C TRP A 10 5.36 2.80 -14.90
N GLN A 11 4.93 3.72 -15.76
CA GLN A 11 3.53 4.06 -15.96
C GLN A 11 2.66 2.82 -16.24
N ASN A 12 3.09 1.95 -17.15
CA ASN A 12 2.37 0.72 -17.51
C ASN A 12 2.21 -0.24 -16.33
N PHE A 13 3.23 -0.35 -15.47
CA PHE A 13 3.18 -1.19 -14.28
C PHE A 13 2.14 -0.66 -13.29
N TYR A 14 2.13 0.66 -13.02
CA TYR A 14 1.19 1.26 -12.09
C TYR A 14 -0.25 1.28 -12.62
N ILE A 15 -0.44 1.38 -13.94
CA ILE A 15 -1.75 1.16 -14.57
C ILE A 15 -2.22 -0.28 -14.32
N MET A 16 -1.38 -1.28 -14.63
CA MET A 16 -1.72 -2.69 -14.46
C MET A 16 -2.07 -3.03 -13.01
N ILE A 17 -1.22 -2.68 -12.05
CA ILE A 17 -1.44 -3.05 -10.65
C ILE A 17 -2.59 -2.24 -10.02
N GLY A 18 -2.71 -0.95 -10.35
CA GLY A 18 -3.80 -0.10 -9.87
C GLY A 18 -5.16 -0.58 -10.35
N THR A 19 -5.28 -0.93 -11.63
CA THR A 19 -6.52 -1.48 -12.21
C THR A 19 -6.88 -2.86 -11.67
N ALA A 20 -5.90 -3.76 -11.52
CA ALA A 20 -6.12 -5.07 -10.91
C ALA A 20 -6.65 -4.92 -9.47
N ASN A 21 -6.01 -4.06 -8.66
CA ASN A 21 -6.45 -3.80 -7.29
C ASN A 21 -7.83 -3.14 -7.24
N ALA A 22 -8.14 -2.22 -8.15
CA ALA A 22 -9.47 -1.61 -8.25
C ALA A 22 -10.55 -2.65 -8.57
N ALA A 23 -10.28 -3.56 -9.51
CA ALA A 23 -11.20 -4.65 -9.84
C ALA A 23 -11.44 -5.58 -8.64
N ILE A 24 -10.37 -6.00 -7.95
CA ILE A 24 -10.46 -6.85 -6.75
C ILE A 24 -11.21 -6.13 -5.63
N THR A 25 -10.97 -4.82 -5.45
CA THR A 25 -11.68 -4.00 -4.46
C THR A 25 -13.18 -3.95 -4.76
N GLY A 26 -13.55 -3.78 -6.03
CA GLY A 26 -14.94 -3.82 -6.47
C GLY A 26 -15.61 -5.16 -6.17
N LEU A 27 -14.96 -6.28 -6.51
CA LEU A 27 -15.45 -7.62 -6.20
C LEU A 27 -15.58 -7.85 -4.68
N LEU A 28 -14.62 -7.37 -3.90
CA LEU A 28 -14.68 -7.45 -2.44
C LEU A 28 -15.86 -6.67 -1.89
N PHE A 29 -16.11 -5.45 -2.37
CA PHE A 29 -17.26 -4.66 -1.95
C PHE A 29 -18.60 -5.37 -2.22
N VAL A 30 -18.74 -6.00 -3.39
CA VAL A 30 -19.90 -6.82 -3.75
C VAL A 30 -20.05 -8.03 -2.82
N ALA A 31 -18.96 -8.75 -2.55
CA ALA A 31 -19.00 -9.90 -1.63
C ALA A 31 -19.37 -9.49 -0.20
N LEU A 32 -18.82 -8.37 0.28
CA LEU A 32 -19.11 -7.80 1.60
C LEU A 32 -20.55 -7.33 1.71
N SER A 33 -21.15 -6.78 0.66
CA SER A 33 -22.55 -6.33 0.69
C SER A 33 -23.52 -7.51 0.79
N MET A 34 -23.26 -8.62 0.09
CA MET A 34 -24.07 -9.84 0.17
C MET A 34 -24.01 -10.52 1.56
N HIS A 35 -22.86 -10.46 2.23
CA HIS A 35 -22.62 -11.18 3.49
C HIS A 35 -22.45 -10.25 4.69
N LEU A 36 -22.87 -8.98 4.58
CA LEU A 36 -22.54 -7.94 5.56
C LEU A 36 -22.97 -8.31 6.99
N LYS A 37 -24.18 -8.84 7.15
CA LYS A 37 -24.70 -9.25 8.46
C LYS A 37 -23.83 -10.32 9.11
N GLN A 38 -23.39 -11.32 8.34
CA GLN A 38 -22.56 -12.43 8.83
C GLN A 38 -21.15 -11.95 9.20
N ILE A 39 -20.60 -11.03 8.42
CA ILE A 39 -19.27 -10.45 8.65
C ILE A 39 -19.27 -9.56 9.90
N LEU A 40 -20.32 -8.74 10.08
CA LEU A 40 -20.47 -7.87 11.25
C LEU A 40 -20.77 -8.67 12.53
N ALA A 41 -21.45 -9.81 12.42
CA ALA A 41 -21.74 -10.70 13.55
C ALA A 41 -20.51 -11.47 14.07
N HIS A 42 -19.42 -11.53 13.30
CA HIS A 42 -18.22 -12.28 13.65
C HIS A 42 -17.03 -11.37 13.98
N ALA A 43 -16.59 -11.43 15.24
CA ALA A 43 -15.50 -10.63 15.80
C ALA A 43 -14.16 -10.77 15.04
N VAL A 44 -13.95 -11.88 14.35
CA VAL A 44 -12.71 -12.16 13.59
C VAL A 44 -12.81 -11.68 12.14
N TYR A 45 -13.98 -11.74 11.51
CA TYR A 45 -14.12 -11.46 10.07
C TYR A 45 -14.20 -9.97 9.77
N LYS A 46 -14.86 -9.18 10.64
CA LYS A 46 -14.93 -7.73 10.49
C LYS A 46 -13.54 -7.06 10.43
N PRO A 47 -12.60 -7.29 11.38
CA PRO A 47 -11.26 -6.70 11.29
C PRO A 47 -10.49 -7.15 10.07
N ARG A 48 -10.63 -8.41 9.64
CA ARG A 48 -9.94 -8.94 8.45
C ARG A 48 -10.44 -8.26 7.17
N ALA A 49 -11.75 -8.13 7.00
CA ALA A 49 -12.35 -7.45 5.86
C ALA A 49 -11.87 -5.99 5.74
N ILE A 50 -11.85 -5.27 6.88
CA ILE A 50 -11.34 -3.88 6.92
C ILE A 50 -9.87 -3.82 6.53
N VAL A 51 -9.04 -4.74 7.05
CA VAL A 51 -7.60 -4.77 6.72
C VAL A 51 -7.37 -5.00 5.23
N VAL A 52 -8.07 -5.95 4.61
CA VAL A 52 -7.94 -6.23 3.17
C VAL A 52 -8.39 -5.01 2.35
N LEU A 53 -9.52 -4.41 2.68
CA LEU A 53 -9.99 -3.18 2.01
C LEU A 53 -8.96 -2.06 2.11
N VAL A 54 -8.43 -1.79 3.31
CA VAL A 54 -7.41 -0.75 3.52
C VAL A 54 -6.15 -1.04 2.70
N ILE A 55 -5.70 -2.30 2.62
CA ILE A 55 -4.53 -2.68 1.82
C ILE A 55 -4.78 -2.38 0.34
N LEU A 56 -5.88 -2.87 -0.23
CA LEU A 56 -6.19 -2.68 -1.65
C LEU A 56 -6.38 -1.20 -1.99
N THR A 57 -7.15 -0.46 -1.18
CA THR A 57 -7.34 0.99 -1.38
C THR A 57 -6.02 1.75 -1.27
N THR A 58 -5.14 1.39 -0.34
CA THR A 58 -3.82 2.03 -0.22
C THR A 58 -3.00 1.82 -1.50
N GLN A 59 -3.04 0.63 -2.10
CA GLN A 59 -2.31 0.37 -3.35
C GLN A 59 -2.89 1.14 -4.54
N ILE A 60 -4.21 1.30 -4.61
CA ILE A 60 -4.87 2.14 -5.62
C ILE A 60 -4.42 3.60 -5.45
N VAL A 61 -4.39 4.11 -4.22
CA VAL A 61 -3.95 5.47 -3.92
C VAL A 61 -2.48 5.67 -4.30
N ILE A 62 -1.59 4.73 -3.97
CA ILE A 62 -0.17 4.79 -4.39
C ILE A 62 -0.06 4.78 -5.92
N SER A 63 -0.84 3.96 -6.60
CA SER A 63 -0.85 3.92 -8.08
C SER A 63 -1.33 5.24 -8.67
N ALA A 64 -2.37 5.85 -8.08
CA ALA A 64 -2.86 7.16 -8.50
C ALA A 64 -1.83 8.27 -8.27
N ILE A 65 -1.16 8.27 -7.12
CA ILE A 65 -0.07 9.20 -6.78
C ILE A 65 1.06 9.12 -7.81
N VAL A 66 1.44 7.91 -8.23
CA VAL A 66 2.50 7.72 -9.23
C VAL A 66 2.08 8.11 -10.64
N LEU A 67 0.81 7.90 -10.99
CA LEU A 67 0.27 8.23 -12.32
C LEU A 67 -0.14 9.69 -12.47
N ALA A 68 -0.28 10.43 -11.37
CA ALA A 68 -0.58 11.85 -11.41
C ALA A 68 0.58 12.62 -12.08
N PRO A 69 0.30 13.63 -12.93
CA PRO A 69 1.34 14.45 -13.54
C PRO A 69 1.93 15.41 -12.50
N GLN A 70 2.91 14.94 -11.73
CA GLN A 70 3.53 15.68 -10.64
C GLN A 70 5.05 15.40 -10.54
N PRO A 71 5.83 16.30 -9.90
CA PRO A 71 7.25 16.05 -9.72
C PRO A 71 7.50 14.86 -8.78
N ARG A 72 8.55 14.09 -9.09
CA ARG A 72 8.95 12.87 -8.34
C ARG A 72 9.10 13.14 -6.83
N ASP A 73 9.64 14.29 -6.47
CA ASP A 73 9.92 14.61 -5.07
C ASP A 73 8.60 14.81 -4.28
N LEU A 74 7.58 15.42 -4.89
CA LEU A 74 6.25 15.57 -4.29
C LEU A 74 5.58 14.20 -4.11
N MET A 75 5.65 13.34 -5.12
CA MET A 75 5.17 11.95 -5.06
C MET A 75 5.82 11.18 -3.89
N GLY A 76 7.14 11.34 -3.71
CA GLY A 76 7.86 10.76 -2.58
C GLY A 76 7.33 11.23 -1.22
N TRP A 77 7.02 12.53 -1.08
CA TRP A 77 6.41 13.08 0.13
C TRP A 77 5.02 12.54 0.40
N GLU A 78 4.16 12.43 -0.61
CA GLU A 78 2.81 11.88 -0.45
C GLU A 78 2.85 10.42 0.03
N ILE A 79 3.72 9.61 -0.57
CA ILE A 79 3.92 8.20 -0.17
C ILE A 79 4.48 8.13 1.25
N LEU A 80 5.39 9.03 1.62
CA LEU A 80 5.94 9.10 2.97
C LEU A 80 4.86 9.42 4.00
N ILE A 81 4.10 10.50 3.79
CA ILE A 81 3.02 10.95 4.69
C ILE A 81 1.98 9.85 4.84
N LEU A 82 1.55 9.22 3.74
CA LEU A 82 0.58 8.13 3.76
C LEU A 82 1.05 6.96 4.63
N ASN A 83 2.32 6.55 4.46
CA ASN A 83 2.88 5.42 5.22
C ASN A 83 3.12 5.75 6.69
N VAL A 84 3.58 6.98 7.00
CA VAL A 84 3.73 7.44 8.38
C VAL A 84 2.38 7.50 9.09
N PHE A 85 1.33 7.99 8.41
CA PHE A 85 -0.03 8.02 8.94
C PHE A 85 -0.52 6.61 9.31
N PHE A 86 -0.39 5.64 8.40
CA PHE A 86 -0.77 4.26 8.67
C PHE A 86 0.09 3.59 9.75
N LEU A 87 1.38 3.92 9.82
CA LEU A 87 2.26 3.44 10.87
C LEU A 87 1.80 3.97 12.24
N GLY A 88 1.48 5.25 12.35
CA GLY A 88 0.94 5.87 13.56
C GLY A 88 -0.37 5.23 14.02
N LEU A 89 -1.30 4.96 13.09
CA LEU A 89 -2.52 4.21 13.40
C LEU A 89 -2.19 2.79 13.87
N ASN A 90 -1.27 2.09 13.20
CA ASN A 90 -0.90 0.73 13.58
C ASN A 90 -0.34 0.67 15.00
N VAL A 91 0.58 1.58 15.34
CA VAL A 91 1.16 1.70 16.69
C VAL A 91 0.06 2.02 17.70
N ARG A 92 -0.80 3.00 17.43
CA ARG A 92 -1.88 3.41 18.34
C ARG A 92 -2.87 2.28 18.65
N TYR A 93 -3.28 1.51 17.63
CA TYR A 93 -4.26 0.44 17.79
C TYR A 93 -3.64 -0.91 18.20
N ARG A 94 -2.30 -1.07 18.13
CA ARG A 94 -1.61 -2.32 18.49
C ARG A 94 -0.65 -2.20 19.68
N ALA A 95 -0.60 -1.06 20.37
CA ALA A 95 0.37 -0.74 21.42
C ALA A 95 0.53 -1.76 22.56
N PRO A 96 -0.45 -2.63 22.92
CA PRO A 96 -0.21 -3.70 23.91
C PRO A 96 -0.11 -5.12 23.32
N ALA A 97 -0.14 -5.31 22.00
CA ALA A 97 -0.13 -6.66 21.42
C ALA A 97 1.29 -7.24 21.32
N ARG A 98 1.50 -8.48 21.81
CA ARG A 98 2.75 -9.22 21.64
C ARG A 98 3.21 -9.19 20.18
N ILE A 99 4.51 -8.95 19.96
CA ILE A 99 5.11 -9.04 18.62
C ILE A 99 4.93 -10.48 18.13
N THR A 100 4.08 -10.63 17.13
CA THR A 100 3.89 -11.88 16.39
C THR A 100 4.65 -11.81 15.07
N THR A 101 4.94 -12.95 14.45
CA THR A 101 5.59 -13.02 13.13
C THR A 101 4.83 -12.18 12.09
N GLY A 102 3.49 -12.17 12.14
CA GLY A 102 2.64 -11.38 11.25
C GLY A 102 2.80 -9.87 11.45
N SER A 103 3.00 -9.39 12.69
CA SER A 103 3.28 -7.97 12.95
C SER A 103 4.68 -7.55 12.53
N ALA A 104 5.69 -8.41 12.69
CA ALA A 104 7.05 -8.13 12.25
C ALA A 104 7.10 -7.97 10.72
N LEU A 105 6.44 -8.85 9.97
CA LEU A 105 6.36 -8.74 8.52
C LEU A 105 5.62 -7.47 8.07
N THR A 106 4.51 -7.10 8.73
CA THR A 106 3.80 -5.84 8.42
C THR A 106 4.66 -4.62 8.71
N LEU A 107 5.43 -4.62 9.79
CA LEU A 107 6.37 -3.55 10.11
C LEU A 107 7.49 -3.46 9.08
N ALA A 108 8.08 -4.60 8.69
CA ALA A 108 9.13 -4.67 7.67
C ALA A 108 8.67 -4.10 6.33
N ILE A 109 7.47 -4.48 5.86
CA ILE A 109 6.85 -3.92 4.65
C ILE A 109 6.72 -2.39 4.78
N ARG A 110 6.22 -1.89 5.91
CA ARG A 110 6.08 -0.43 6.12
C ARG A 110 7.43 0.29 6.11
N VAL A 111 8.47 -0.29 6.72
CA VAL A 111 9.83 0.27 6.69
C VAL A 111 10.35 0.33 5.26
N ILE A 112 10.13 -0.70 4.45
CA ILE A 112 10.56 -0.70 3.05
C ILE A 112 9.81 0.36 2.23
N TYR A 113 8.52 0.61 2.46
CA TYR A 113 7.81 1.73 1.83
C TYR A 113 8.43 3.09 2.19
N LEU A 114 8.86 3.28 3.45
CA LEU A 114 9.55 4.49 3.88
C LEU A 114 10.91 4.65 3.19
N LEU A 115 11.68 3.57 3.08
CA LEU A 115 12.95 3.57 2.34
C LEU A 115 12.73 3.92 0.87
N ALA A 116 11.69 3.39 0.24
CA ALA A 116 11.34 3.70 -1.14
C ALA A 116 10.97 5.18 -1.32
N ALA A 117 10.19 5.75 -0.39
CA ALA A 117 9.84 7.17 -0.40
C ALA A 117 11.07 8.07 -0.23
N VAL A 118 11.96 7.76 0.71
CA VAL A 118 13.22 8.51 0.90
C VAL A 118 14.12 8.41 -0.34
N SER A 119 14.18 7.24 -0.97
CA SER A 119 14.90 7.05 -2.24
C SER A 119 14.32 7.89 -3.38
N LEU A 120 12.99 8.04 -3.45
CA LEU A 120 12.32 8.90 -4.44
C LEU A 120 12.57 10.39 -4.20
N ILE A 121 12.53 10.84 -2.94
CA ILE A 121 12.79 12.24 -2.56
C ILE A 121 14.24 12.63 -2.87
N THR A 122 15.19 11.76 -2.53
CA THR A 122 16.62 12.00 -2.80
C THR A 122 16.99 11.80 -4.26
N GLY A 123 16.18 11.06 -5.02
CA GLY A 123 16.48 10.67 -6.39
C GLY A 123 17.65 9.70 -6.51
N VAL A 124 18.04 9.03 -5.41
CA VAL A 124 19.17 8.09 -5.35
C VAL A 124 18.65 6.71 -4.99
N GLY A 125 19.13 5.67 -5.65
CA GLY A 125 18.85 4.27 -5.27
C GLY A 125 17.69 3.59 -6.00
N GLY A 126 17.04 4.27 -6.95
CA GLY A 126 16.03 3.64 -7.81
C GLY A 126 14.73 3.34 -7.07
N GLY A 127 14.16 4.34 -6.41
CA GLY A 127 12.98 4.19 -5.53
C GLY A 127 11.78 3.51 -6.19
N PHE A 128 11.62 3.60 -7.51
CA PHE A 128 10.57 2.89 -8.22
C PHE A 128 10.79 1.37 -8.30
N TYR A 129 12.03 0.86 -8.32
CA TYR A 129 12.28 -0.58 -8.23
C TYR A 129 11.83 -1.13 -6.88
N ILE A 130 12.14 -0.39 -5.81
CA ILE A 130 11.75 -0.75 -4.45
C ILE A 130 10.22 -0.70 -4.31
N LEU A 131 9.59 0.39 -4.78
CA LEU A 131 8.13 0.51 -4.77
C LEU A 131 7.43 -0.57 -5.60
N GLY A 132 7.91 -0.85 -6.81
CA GLY A 132 7.35 -1.88 -7.67
C GLY A 132 7.42 -3.26 -7.01
N GLY A 133 8.58 -3.62 -6.45
CA GLY A 133 8.79 -4.88 -5.76
C GLY A 133 7.95 -5.04 -4.49
N ILE A 134 7.74 -3.96 -3.73
CA ILE A 134 6.90 -4.07 -2.53
C ILE A 134 5.42 -4.11 -2.84
N LEU A 135 4.96 -3.43 -3.89
CA LEU A 135 3.56 -3.51 -4.32
C LEU A 135 3.20 -4.92 -4.75
N THR A 136 4.05 -5.58 -5.55
CA THR A 136 3.83 -6.98 -5.94
C THR A 136 3.84 -7.91 -4.73
N LEU A 137 4.79 -7.75 -3.80
CA LEU A 137 4.84 -8.54 -2.57
C LEU A 137 3.58 -8.34 -1.70
N THR A 138 3.03 -7.13 -1.67
CA THR A 138 1.85 -6.81 -0.87
C THR A 138 0.59 -7.46 -1.45
N VAL A 139 0.48 -7.62 -2.77
CA VAL A 139 -0.65 -8.30 -3.44
C VAL A 139 -0.66 -9.80 -3.18
N VAL A 140 0.51 -10.44 -3.11
CA VAL A 140 0.65 -11.90 -2.95
C VAL A 140 0.38 -12.37 -1.50
N ARG A 141 0.27 -11.44 -0.55
CA ARG A 141 0.08 -11.72 0.88
C ARG A 141 -1.38 -11.85 1.27
#